data_AF-A0A5N5TDJ1-F1
#
_entry.id   AF-A0A5N5TDJ1-F1
#
_cell.length_a   1.000
_cell.length_b   1.000
_cell.length_c   1.000
_cell.angle_alpha   90.00
_cell.angle_beta   90.00
_cell.angle_gamma   90.00
#
_symmetry.space_group_name_H-M   'P 1'
#
loop_
_entity.id
_entity.type
_entity.pdbx_description
1 polymer ?
#
loop_
_entity_poly.entity_id
_entity_poly.type
_entity_poly.pdbx_seq_one_letter_code
_entity_poly.pdbx_strand_id
1 'polypeptide(L)'
;MYILSYIPPIRFGDFKTFTIFSLNLQPILSINYDHTHMLHNVLMICLFMDNSVNKLVIYTTLQQQQTIVEQLRREASIKRLPLSVVIDDIKQYILHHQHEDCLIVGFSSQKANPFREKSVCEIL
;
A
#
# COMPACT_ATOMS: atom_id res chain seq x y z
N MET A 1 -34.38 -19.70 14.36
CA MET A 1 -33.19 -18.96 14.84
C MET A 1 -32.36 -18.64 13.61
N TYR A 2 -32.55 -17.45 13.07
CA TYR A 2 -32.02 -17.03 11.77
C TYR A 2 -30.52 -16.78 11.86
N ILE A 3 -29.78 -17.35 10.90
CA ILE A 3 -28.33 -17.18 10.73
C ILE A 3 -28.08 -15.76 10.23
N LEU A 4 -27.25 -15.02 10.97
CA LEU A 4 -26.65 -13.77 10.52
C LEU A 4 -25.68 -14.05 9.36
N SER A 5 -26.18 -13.99 8.12
CA SER A 5 -25.33 -13.95 6.94
C SER A 5 -24.94 -12.51 6.63
N TYR A 6 -23.65 -12.26 6.84
CA TYR A 6 -22.85 -11.11 6.45
C TYR A 6 -23.31 -10.48 5.11
N ILE A 7 -23.69 -9.20 5.14
CA ILE A 7 -23.96 -8.39 3.94
C ILE A 7 -22.62 -7.76 3.52
N PRO A 8 -22.00 -8.18 2.40
CA PRO A 8 -20.79 -7.51 1.93
C PRO A 8 -21.11 -6.10 1.41
N PRO A 9 -20.17 -5.14 1.53
CA PRO A 9 -20.33 -3.81 0.98
C PRO A 9 -20.42 -3.88 -0.56
N ILE A 10 -21.41 -3.18 -1.11
CA ILE A 10 -21.65 -3.05 -2.55
C ILE A 10 -20.38 -2.49 -3.20
N ARG A 11 -19.64 -3.32 -3.93
CA ARG A 11 -18.55 -2.84 -4.79
C ARG A 11 -19.18 -2.16 -6.00
N PHE A 12 -18.74 -0.93 -6.26
CA PHE A 12 -19.03 -0.15 -7.46
C PHE A 12 -18.34 -0.80 -8.69
N GLY A 13 -18.80 -1.98 -9.10
CA GLY A 13 -18.16 -2.79 -10.14
C GLY A 13 -19.11 -3.64 -10.98
N ASP A 14 -20.38 -3.77 -10.59
CA ASP A 14 -21.33 -4.56 -11.38
C ASP A 14 -22.05 -3.69 -12.42
N PHE A 15 -21.33 -3.37 -13.51
CA PHE A 15 -21.88 -2.79 -14.75
C PHE A 15 -23.07 -3.59 -15.32
N LYS A 16 -23.23 -4.85 -14.90
CA LYS A 16 -24.35 -5.70 -15.32
C LYS A 16 -25.71 -5.21 -14.83
N THR A 17 -25.77 -4.58 -13.65
CA THR A 17 -27.02 -4.07 -13.08
C THR A 17 -27.57 -2.89 -13.89
N PHE A 18 -26.69 -2.08 -14.48
CA PHE A 18 -27.07 -0.94 -15.32
C PHE A 18 -27.68 -1.40 -16.66
N THR A 19 -27.08 -2.42 -17.29
CA THR A 19 -27.66 -3.05 -18.50
C THR A 19 -29.00 -3.73 -18.25
N ILE A 20 -29.22 -4.32 -17.07
CA ILE A 20 -30.51 -4.97 -16.74
C ILE A 20 -31.63 -3.93 -16.51
N PHE A 21 -31.32 -2.76 -15.94
CA PHE A 21 -32.28 -1.66 -15.88
C PHE A 21 -32.62 -1.08 -17.26
N SER A 22 -31.68 -1.15 -18.21
CA SER A 22 -31.84 -0.63 -19.56
C SER A 22 -32.70 -1.53 -20.46
N LEU A 23 -32.73 -2.85 -20.23
CA LEU A 23 -33.44 -3.80 -21.10
C LEU A 23 -34.89 -4.13 -20.67
N ASN A 24 -35.34 -3.70 -19.48
CA ASN A 24 -36.69 -4.01 -18.97
C ASN A 24 -37.67 -2.82 -18.94
N LEU A 25 -37.34 -1.70 -19.60
CA LEU A 25 -38.20 -0.52 -19.65
C LEU A 25 -38.75 -0.23 -21.06
N GLN A 26 -39.40 -1.20 -21.69
CA GLN A 26 -40.51 -0.94 -22.63
C GLN A 26 -41.52 -2.09 -22.50
N PRO A 27 -42.83 -1.84 -22.25
CA PRO A 27 -43.59 -0.74 -22.84
C PRO A 27 -44.46 0.03 -21.83
N ILE A 28 -44.23 1.33 -21.65
CA ILE A 28 -45.32 2.24 -21.28
C ILE A 28 -45.27 3.42 -22.24
N LEU A 29 -46.38 3.58 -22.95
CA LEU A 29 -46.63 4.50 -24.03
C LEU A 29 -46.37 5.97 -23.63
N SER A 30 -45.88 6.73 -24.63
CA SER A 30 -46.11 8.17 -24.80
C SER A 30 -45.72 9.10 -23.65
N ILE A 31 -44.42 9.31 -23.43
CA ILE A 31 -43.93 10.53 -22.76
C ILE A 31 -42.76 11.09 -23.58
N ASN A 32 -43.05 12.17 -24.31
CA ASN A 32 -42.15 13.15 -24.94
C ASN A 32 -40.89 12.63 -25.65
N TYR A 33 -40.87 12.77 -26.98
CA TYR A 33 -39.66 12.65 -27.82
C TYR A 33 -38.45 13.42 -27.27
N ASP A 34 -38.68 14.48 -26.48
CA ASP A 34 -37.63 15.26 -25.83
C ASP A 34 -36.87 14.49 -24.73
N HIS A 35 -37.53 13.59 -23.99
CA HIS A 35 -36.91 12.86 -22.88
C HIS A 35 -36.02 11.70 -23.36
N THR A 36 -36.38 11.04 -24.46
CA THR A 36 -35.55 9.98 -25.07
C THR A 36 -34.27 10.55 -25.69
N HIS A 37 -34.34 11.75 -26.28
CA HIS A 37 -33.15 12.48 -26.75
C HIS A 37 -32.25 12.90 -25.59
N MET A 38 -32.80 13.39 -24.49
CA MET A 38 -32.04 13.69 -23.27
C MET A 38 -31.35 12.45 -22.71
N LEU A 39 -32.05 11.31 -22.60
CA LEU A 39 -31.48 10.06 -22.09
C LEU A 39 -30.37 9.52 -23.00
N HIS A 40 -30.55 9.60 -24.33
CA HIS A 40 -29.51 9.20 -25.28
C HIS A 40 -28.27 10.10 -25.18
N ASN A 41 -28.46 11.42 -25.05
CA ASN A 41 -27.35 12.36 -24.88
C ASN A 41 -26.60 12.12 -23.57
N VAL A 42 -27.32 11.88 -22.47
CA VAL A 42 -26.71 11.54 -21.17
C VAL A 42 -25.94 10.22 -21.26
N LEU A 43 -26.50 9.19 -21.89
CA LEU A 43 -25.82 7.91 -22.08
C LEU A 43 -24.53 8.06 -22.92
N MET A 44 -24.57 8.85 -23.99
CA MET A 44 -23.39 9.12 -24.83
C MET A 44 -22.33 9.91 -24.06
N ILE A 45 -22.72 10.86 -23.23
CA ILE A 45 -21.81 11.58 -22.33
C ILE A 45 -21.17 10.60 -21.34
N CYS A 46 -21.96 9.74 -20.68
CA CYS A 46 -21.44 8.75 -19.73
C CYS A 46 -20.43 7.80 -20.40
N LEU A 47 -20.78 7.22 -21.55
CA LEU A 47 -19.88 6.32 -22.29
C LEU A 47 -18.61 7.02 -22.76
N PHE A 48 -18.69 8.28 -23.19
CA PHE A 48 -17.52 9.07 -23.57
C PHE A 48 -16.61 9.36 -22.36
N MET A 49 -17.21 9.73 -21.23
CA MET A 49 -16.47 9.97 -19.99
C MET A 49 -15.80 8.69 -19.48
N ASP A 50 -16.49 7.55 -19.52
CA ASP A 50 -15.92 6.25 -19.13
C ASP A 50 -14.75 5.84 -20.01
N ASN A 51 -14.84 6.04 -21.34
CA ASN A 51 -13.72 5.78 -22.24
C ASN A 51 -12.52 6.70 -21.98
N SER A 52 -12.77 7.97 -21.69
CA SER A 52 -11.73 8.96 -21.38
C SER A 52 -11.03 8.64 -20.05
N VAL A 53 -11.79 8.27 -19.02
CA VAL A 53 -11.28 7.85 -17.71
C VAL A 53 -10.49 6.55 -17.82
N ASN A 54 -10.98 5.54 -18.53
CA ASN A 54 -10.25 4.29 -18.74
C ASN A 54 -8.91 4.53 -19.45
N LYS A 55 -8.89 5.39 -20.47
CA LYS A 55 -7.65 5.76 -21.16
C LYS A 55 -6.66 6.46 -20.23
N LEU A 56 -7.14 7.34 -19.35
CA LEU A 56 -6.32 8.01 -18.35
C LEU A 56 -5.77 7.03 -17.30
N VAL A 57 -6.59 6.11 -16.79
CA VAL A 57 -6.16 5.09 -15.82
C VAL A 57 -5.13 4.13 -16.43
N ILE A 58 -5.32 3.71 -17.69
CA ILE A 58 -4.33 2.88 -18.40
C ILE A 58 -3.02 3.65 -18.58
N TYR A 59 -3.09 4.94 -18.93
CA TYR A 59 -1.89 5.77 -19.09
C TYR A 59 -1.11 5.92 -17.76
N THR A 60 -1.80 6.23 -16.66
CA THR A 60 -1.16 6.38 -15.35
C THR A 60 -0.59 5.06 -14.81
N THR A 61 -1.30 3.94 -14.99
CA THR A 61 -0.81 2.61 -14.59
C THR A 61 0.41 2.17 -15.40
N LEU A 62 0.44 2.44 -16.71
CA LEU A 62 1.63 2.18 -17.55
C LEU A 62 2.83 3.02 -17.12
N GLN A 63 2.63 4.32 -16.84
CA GLN A 63 3.70 5.19 -16.35
C GLN A 63 4.27 4.72 -14.99
N GLN A 64 3.39 4.29 -14.08
CA GLN A 64 3.79 3.70 -12.80
C GLN A 64 4.61 2.42 -13.01
N GLN A 65 4.16 1.53 -13.90
CA GLN A 65 4.90 0.31 -14.23
C GLN A 65 6.28 0.61 -14.84
N GLN A 66 6.37 1.59 -15.74
CA GLN A 66 7.66 2.02 -16.31
C GLN A 66 8.61 2.51 -15.21
N THR A 67 8.10 3.31 -14.26
CA THR A 67 8.89 3.82 -13.12
C THR A 67 9.40 2.68 -12.24
N ILE A 68 8.55 1.70 -11.95
CA ILE A 68 8.93 0.50 -11.18
C ILE A 68 9.99 -0.31 -11.92
N VAL A 69 9.84 -0.51 -13.23
CA VAL A 69 10.83 -1.24 -14.04
C VAL A 69 12.18 -0.52 -14.05
N GLU A 70 12.18 0.80 -14.17
CA GLU A 70 13.41 1.58 -14.08
C GLU A 70 14.07 1.45 -12.70
N GLN A 71 13.29 1.50 -11.62
CA GLN A 71 13.78 1.28 -10.27
C GLN A 71 14.40 -0.11 -10.11
N LEU A 72 13.69 -1.16 -10.52
CA LEU A 72 14.18 -2.54 -10.44
C LEU A 72 15.45 -2.76 -11.28
N ARG A 73 15.57 -2.09 -12.43
CA ARG A 73 16.81 -2.13 -13.24
C ARG A 73 17.99 -1.50 -12.49
N ARG A 74 17.77 -0.41 -11.75
CA ARG A 74 18.81 0.20 -10.90
C ARG A 74 19.16 -0.71 -9.72
N GLU A 75 18.19 -1.35 -9.09
CA GLU A 75 18.44 -2.27 -7.97
C GLU A 75 19.17 -3.54 -8.41
N ALA A 76 18.83 -4.07 -9.59
CA ALA A 76 19.49 -5.23 -10.17
C ALA A 76 20.94 -4.96 -10.59
N SER A 77 21.29 -3.71 -10.90
CA SER A 77 22.65 -3.33 -11.28
C SER A 77 23.58 -3.06 -10.09
N ILE A 78 23.06 -3.14 -8.86
CA ILE A 78 23.88 -3.02 -7.64
C ILE A 78 24.82 -4.22 -7.53
N LYS A 79 26.12 -3.94 -7.46
CA LYS A 79 27.15 -4.96 -7.21
C LYS A 79 27.03 -5.45 -5.76
N ARG A 80 26.76 -6.74 -5.60
CA ARG A 80 26.70 -7.40 -4.29
C ARG A 80 28.04 -8.06 -3.97
N LEU A 81 28.41 -8.07 -2.70
CA LEU A 81 29.55 -8.82 -2.21
C LEU A 81 29.13 -10.26 -1.85
N PRO A 82 30.03 -11.25 -1.96
CA PRO A 82 29.77 -12.60 -1.49
C PRO A 82 29.44 -12.59 0.00
N LEU A 83 28.47 -13.42 0.40
CA LEU A 83 28.01 -13.47 1.78
C LEU A 83 29.12 -13.89 2.75
N SER A 84 30.04 -14.75 2.33
CA SER A 84 31.20 -15.15 3.13
C SER A 84 32.05 -13.95 3.55
N VAL A 85 32.35 -13.04 2.62
CA VAL A 85 33.15 -11.83 2.87
C VAL A 85 32.41 -10.90 3.82
N VAL A 86 31.14 -10.61 3.53
CA VAL A 86 30.33 -9.69 4.35
C VAL A 86 30.18 -10.20 5.79
N ILE A 87 29.98 -11.50 5.97
CA ILE A 87 29.88 -12.10 7.31
C ILE A 87 31.19 -11.96 8.07
N ASP A 88 32.32 -12.20 7.42
CA ASP A 88 33.61 -12.09 8.09
C ASP A 88 33.95 -10.65 8.45
N ASP A 89 33.60 -9.67 7.61
CA ASP A 89 33.72 -8.24 7.93
C ASP A 89 32.87 -7.86 9.16
N ILE A 90 31.61 -8.33 9.20
CA ILE A 90 30.71 -8.10 10.35
C ILE A 90 31.30 -8.71 11.62
N LYS A 91 31.79 -9.96 11.56
CA LYS A 91 32.43 -10.61 12.72
C LYS A 91 33.63 -9.82 13.20
N GLN A 92 34.51 -9.39 12.30
CA GLN A 92 35.69 -8.60 12.67
C GLN A 92 35.29 -7.30 13.36
N TYR A 93 34.28 -6.60 12.82
CA TYR A 93 33.76 -5.38 13.45
C TYR A 93 33.25 -5.63 14.86
N ILE A 94 32.46 -6.68 15.06
CA ILE A 94 31.94 -7.06 16.39
C ILE A 94 33.09 -7.38 17.33
N LEU A 95 34.04 -8.22 16.91
CA LEU A 95 35.17 -8.64 17.75
C LEU A 95 36.05 -7.47 18.17
N HIS A 96 36.19 -6.46 17.32
CA HIS A 96 36.96 -5.26 17.62
C HIS A 96 36.28 -4.38 18.69
N HIS A 97 34.95 -4.24 18.64
CA HIS A 97 34.21 -3.30 19.50
C HIS A 97 33.54 -3.96 20.70
N GLN A 98 33.47 -5.29 20.77
CA GLN A 98 32.81 -6.00 21.88
C GLN A 98 33.37 -5.63 23.26
N HIS A 99 34.64 -5.25 23.34
CA HIS A 99 35.28 -4.89 24.62
C HIS A 99 34.83 -3.52 25.16
N GLU A 100 34.33 -2.66 24.27
CA GLU A 100 33.80 -1.34 24.61
C GLU A 100 32.28 -1.39 24.88
N ASP A 101 31.63 -2.52 24.52
CA ASP A 101 30.21 -2.72 24.75
C ASP A 101 29.94 -3.01 26.23
N CYS A 102 29.34 -2.02 26.91
CA CYS A 102 28.99 -2.09 28.31
C CYS A 102 27.89 -3.11 28.63
N LEU A 103 27.14 -3.58 27.63
CA LEU A 103 26.15 -4.65 27.79
C LEU A 103 26.78 -6.05 27.74
N ILE A 104 27.94 -6.17 27.09
CA ILE A 104 28.69 -7.44 27.00
C ILE A 104 29.68 -7.56 28.17
N VAL A 105 30.51 -6.54 28.38
CA VAL A 105 31.59 -6.58 29.39
C VAL A 105 31.12 -6.10 30.76
N GLY A 106 30.01 -5.35 30.81
CA GLY A 106 29.60 -4.62 32.00
C GLY A 106 30.37 -3.31 32.17
N PHE A 107 29.90 -2.48 33.11
CA PHE A 107 30.58 -1.24 33.44
C PHE A 107 31.80 -1.51 34.35
N SER A 108 32.93 -0.86 34.07
CA SER A 108 34.18 -1.00 34.85
C SER A 108 34.01 -0.59 36.32
N SER A 109 33.01 0.22 36.62
CA SER A 109 32.58 0.59 37.96
C SER A 109 31.09 0.85 37.95
N GLN A 110 30.39 0.56 39.05
CA GLN A 110 28.97 0.90 39.14
C GLN A 110 28.71 2.40 38.95
N LYS A 111 29.67 3.28 39.30
CA LYS A 111 29.55 4.72 39.08
C LYS A 111 29.54 5.13 37.61
N ALA A 112 30.05 4.29 36.71
CA ALA A 112 30.04 4.54 35.27
C ALA A 112 28.69 4.17 34.63
N ASN A 113 27.83 3.42 35.32
CA ASN A 113 26.47 3.14 34.86
C ASN A 113 25.56 4.35 35.15
N PRO A 114 25.04 5.07 34.13
CA PRO A 114 24.14 6.21 34.33
C PRO A 114 22.82 5.82 35.01
N PHE A 115 22.43 4.55 34.93
CA PHE A 115 21.21 3.99 35.50
C PHE A 115 21.44 3.31 36.86
N ARG A 116 22.60 3.52 37.49
CA ARG A 116 22.88 2.96 38.82
C ARG A 116 21.89 3.52 39.84
N GLU A 117 21.33 2.65 40.69
CA GLU A 117 20.60 3.08 41.87
C GLU A 117 21.46 4.01 42.73
N LYS A 118 20.90 5.19 43.05
CA LYS A 118 21.53 6.12 43.99
C LYS A 118 21.30 5.53 45.38
N SER A 119 22.38 5.17 46.06
CA SER A 119 22.31 4.84 47.50
C SER A 119 21.84 6.09 48.23
N VAL A 120 20.57 6.12 48.63
CA VAL A 120 20.03 7.16 49.51
C VAL A 120 20.69 6.93 50.87
N CYS A 121 21.58 7.82 51.27
CA CYS A 121 22.03 7.87 52.66
C CYS A 121 20.94 8.61 53.43
N GLU A 122 19.96 7.88 53.96
CA GLU A 122 19.13 8.41 55.04
C GLU A 122 19.98 8.40 56.30
N ILE A 123 20.45 9.59 56.70
CA ILE A 123 21.03 9.80 58.02
C ILE A 123 19.84 9.71 58.99
N LEU A 124 19.78 8.63 59.75
CA LEU A 124 18.84 8.42 60.86
C LEU A 124 19.31 9.16 62.12
#